data_AF-A0A2I2A8T6-F1
#
_entry.id   AF-A0A2I2A8T6-F1
#
_cell.length_a   1.000
_cell.length_b   1.000
_cell.length_c   1.000
_cell.angle_alpha   90.00
_cell.angle_beta   90.00
_cell.angle_gamma   90.00
#
_symmetry.space_group_name_H-M   'P 1'
#
loop_
_entity.id
_entity.type
_entity.pdbx_description
1 polymer ?
#
loop_
_entity_poly.entity_id
_entity_poly.type
_entity_poly.pdbx_seq_one_letter_code
_entity_poly.pdbx_strand_id
1 'polypeptide(L)'
;MAESKSTFIKKLLDNVIASDELSKTYAVPSKREQLALKIDNRVTEKLLATNHLEKMVRTLIRKRSKSTQKEIVNITLKNYRIFL
;
A
#
# COMPACT_ATOMS: atom_id res chain seq x y z
N MET A 1 21.33 -16.67 1.74
CA MET A 1 20.21 -16.34 0.85
C MET A 1 19.14 -15.57 1.61
N ALA A 2 18.97 -14.27 1.36
CA ALA A 2 17.78 -13.52 1.81
C ALA A 2 17.47 -12.39 0.81
N GLU A 3 17.52 -12.68 -0.48
CA GLU A 3 17.11 -11.75 -1.53
C GLU A 3 15.69 -12.06 -1.96
N SER A 4 14.73 -11.46 -1.26
CA SER A 4 13.40 -11.19 -1.80
C SER A 4 12.82 -9.98 -1.07
N LYS A 5 13.51 -8.83 -1.18
CA LYS A 5 12.85 -7.53 -1.01
C LYS A 5 11.82 -7.44 -2.13
N SER A 6 10.58 -7.81 -1.84
CA SER A 6 9.50 -7.97 -2.80
C SER A 6 9.49 -6.89 -3.88
N THR A 7 9.75 -7.30 -5.12
CA THR A 7 9.70 -6.46 -6.33
C THR A 7 8.39 -5.67 -6.42
N PHE A 8 7.32 -6.21 -5.84
CA PHE A 8 6.03 -5.55 -5.71
C PHE A 8 6.07 -4.29 -4.84
N ILE A 9 6.66 -4.34 -3.63
CA ILE A 9 6.78 -3.18 -2.74
C ILE A 9 7.67 -2.10 -3.37
N LYS A 10 8.77 -2.51 -4.02
CA LYS A 10 9.62 -1.55 -4.77
C LYS A 10 8.81 -0.83 -5.86
N LYS A 11 8.06 -1.57 -6.68
CA LYS A 11 7.18 -0.98 -7.69
C LYS A 11 6.08 -0.11 -7.07
N LEU A 12 5.52 -0.52 -5.94
CA LEU A 12 4.51 0.26 -5.22
C LEU A 12 5.06 1.60 -4.73
N LEU A 13 6.24 1.57 -4.10
CA LEU A 13 6.93 2.76 -3.60
C LEU A 13 7.42 3.69 -4.71
N ASP A 14 7.73 3.13 -5.88
CA ASP A 14 8.08 3.89 -7.08
C ASP A 14 6.86 4.58 -7.70
N ASN A 15 5.67 3.99 -7.55
CA ASN A 15 4.40 4.53 -8.04
C ASN A 15 3.77 5.52 -7.05
N VAL A 16 4.49 6.56 -6.62
CA VAL A 16 3.90 7.65 -5.81
C VAL A 16 3.08 8.57 -6.70
N ILE A 17 1.79 8.72 -6.39
CA ILE A 17 0.86 9.60 -7.12
C ILE A 17 0.71 10.96 -6.46
N ALA A 18 0.83 11.02 -5.14
CA ALA A 18 0.77 12.27 -4.38
C ALA A 18 1.65 12.18 -3.14
N SER A 19 2.37 13.26 -2.86
CA SER A 19 3.17 13.40 -1.64
C SER A 19 2.62 14.60 -0.89
N ASP A 20 2.22 14.37 0.35
CA ASP A 20 1.77 15.38 1.30
C ASP A 20 2.78 15.44 2.46
N GLU A 21 2.83 16.53 3.22
CA GLU A 21 3.79 16.70 4.31
C GLU A 21 3.66 15.58 5.37
N LEU A 22 2.42 15.11 5.58
CA LEU A 22 2.12 14.10 6.58
C LEU A 22 1.92 12.69 5.98
N SER A 23 1.67 12.57 4.69
CA SER A 23 1.28 11.29 4.08
C SER A 23 1.68 11.16 2.61
N LYS A 24 1.96 9.93 2.17
CA LYS A 24 2.24 9.63 0.77
C LYS A 24 1.18 8.71 0.19
N THR A 25 0.73 9.03 -1.00
CA THR A 25 -0.22 8.24 -1.77
C THR A 25 0.51 7.45 -2.83
N TYR A 26 0.38 6.14 -2.77
CA TYR A 26 1.01 5.17 -3.67
C TYR A 26 -0.07 4.55 -4.55
N ALA A 27 0.11 4.57 -5.87
CA ALA A 27 -0.71 3.81 -6.80
C ALA A 27 -0.30 2.35 -6.74
N VAL A 28 -1.27 1.48 -6.50
CA VAL A 28 -1.03 0.04 -6.54
C VAL A 28 -0.93 -0.38 -8.00
N PRO A 29 0.19 -1.02 -8.41
CA PRO A 29 0.37 -1.48 -9.78
C PRO A 29 -0.49 -2.71 -10.03
N SER A 30 -1.78 -2.50 -10.25
CA SER A 30 -2.77 -3.54 -10.52
C SER A 30 -3.45 -3.29 -11.86
N LYS A 31 -3.41 -4.28 -12.76
CA LYS A 31 -4.03 -4.16 -14.11
C LYS A 31 -5.56 -4.22 -14.10
N ARG A 32 -6.14 -4.67 -12.98
CA ARG A 32 -7.59 -4.93 -12.87
C ARG A 32 -8.35 -3.81 -12.16
N GLU A 33 -7.69 -3.01 -11.31
CA GLU A 33 -8.34 -2.04 -10.43
C GLU A 33 -7.43 -0.83 -10.16
N GLN A 34 -8.01 0.37 -10.13
CA GLN A 34 -7.32 1.60 -9.73
C GLN A 34 -7.38 1.74 -8.21
N LEU A 35 -6.40 1.16 -7.52
CA LEU A 35 -6.26 1.27 -6.06
C LEU A 35 -5.11 2.21 -5.71
N ALA A 36 -5.36 3.14 -4.79
CA ALA A 36 -4.36 4.03 -4.22
C ALA A 36 -4.26 3.79 -2.71
N LEU A 37 -3.05 3.80 -2.16
CA LEU A 37 -2.77 3.67 -0.75
C LEU A 37 -2.22 4.99 -0.26
N LYS A 38 -2.99 5.73 0.54
CA LYS A 38 -2.50 6.91 1.23
C LYS A 38 -1.98 6.48 2.59
N ILE A 39 -0.68 6.52 2.81
CA ILE A 39 -0.02 6.07 4.03
C ILE A 39 0.64 7.26 4.71
N ASP A 40 0.37 7.43 6.00
CA ASP A 40 1.03 8.44 6.82
C ASP A 40 2.54 8.15 6.92
N ASN A 41 3.38 9.17 6.76
CA ASN A 41 4.84 8.99 6.75
C ASN A 41 5.33 8.35 8.05
N ARG A 42 4.67 8.64 9.19
CA ARG A 42 5.04 8.10 10.51
C ARG A 42 4.80 6.60 10.65
N VAL A 43 3.91 6.02 9.85
CA VAL A 43 3.64 4.57 9.85
C VAL A 43 4.19 3.87 8.62
N THR A 44 4.53 4.62 7.57
CA THR A 44 5.12 4.09 6.34
C THR A 44 6.38 3.28 6.66
N GLU A 45 7.29 3.81 7.47
CA GLU A 45 8.50 3.09 7.88
C GLU A 45 8.19 1.81 8.68
N LYS A 46 7.20 1.84 9.56
CA LYS A 46 6.77 0.67 10.34
C LYS A 46 6.11 -0.41 9.48
N LEU A 47 5.34 0.01 8.48
CA LEU A 47 4.69 -0.88 7.51
C LEU A 47 5.69 -1.45 6.51
N LEU A 48 6.73 -0.72 6.16
CA LEU A 48 7.81 -1.19 5.29
C LEU A 48 8.78 -2.13 6.01
N ALA A 49 8.99 -1.91 7.31
CA ALA A 49 9.74 -2.82 8.16
C ALA A 49 9.04 -4.19 8.32
N THR A 50 7.73 -4.27 8.04
CA THR A 50 6.94 -5.50 8.14
C THR A 50 6.57 -6.05 6.76
N ASN A 51 6.71 -7.37 6.57
CA ASN A 51 6.25 -8.05 5.34
C ASN A 51 4.70 -8.07 5.18
N HIS A 52 3.98 -7.40 6.09
CA HIS A 52 2.52 -7.34 6.12
C HIS A 52 1.95 -6.37 5.09
N LEU A 53 2.65 -5.28 4.75
CA LEU A 53 2.19 -4.35 3.73
C LEU A 53 1.95 -5.07 2.39
N GLU A 54 2.88 -5.92 1.96
CA GLU A 54 2.71 -6.67 0.71
C GLU A 54 1.52 -7.63 0.78
N LYS A 55 1.46 -8.45 1.83
CA LYS A 55 0.37 -9.43 2.02
C LYS A 55 -0.99 -8.73 2.05
N MET A 56 -1.07 -7.58 2.70
CA MET A 56 -2.28 -6.79 2.81
C MET A 56 -2.67 -6.21 1.45
N VAL A 57 -1.75 -5.56 0.73
CA VAL A 57 -2.07 -5.02 -0.60
C VAL A 57 -2.49 -6.14 -1.54
N ARG A 58 -1.82 -7.29 -1.52
CA ARG A 58 -2.27 -8.49 -2.26
C ARG A 58 -3.65 -8.97 -1.82
N THR A 59 -3.95 -8.94 -0.54
CA THR A 59 -5.26 -9.34 0.00
C THR A 59 -6.35 -8.35 -0.42
N LEU A 60 -6.08 -7.05 -0.40
CA LEU A 60 -6.99 -6.01 -0.86
C LEU A 60 -7.31 -6.20 -2.35
N ILE A 61 -6.28 -6.37 -3.19
CA ILE A 61 -6.45 -6.70 -4.62
C ILE A 61 -7.23 -8.02 -4.81
N ARG A 62 -7.00 -9.03 -3.96
CA ARG A 62 -7.63 -10.35 -4.10
C ARG A 62 -9.08 -10.37 -3.61
N LYS A 63 -9.41 -9.62 -2.55
CA LYS A 63 -10.78 -9.55 -1.98
C LYS A 63 -11.68 -8.63 -2.79
N ARG A 64 -11.12 -7.65 -3.50
CA ARG A 64 -11.89 -6.73 -4.32
C ARG A 64 -12.30 -7.40 -5.63
N SER A 65 -13.55 -7.87 -5.65
CA SER A 65 -14.19 -8.45 -6.83
C SER A 65 -14.93 -7.35 -7.60
N LYS A 66 -14.37 -6.94 -8.74
CA LYS A 66 -15.00 -6.37 -9.94
C LYS A 66 -15.81 -5.06 -9.87
N SER A 67 -16.17 -4.47 -8.72
CA SER A 67 -17.15 -3.37 -8.69
C SER A 67 -16.69 -2.00 -8.14
N THR A 68 -15.44 -1.81 -7.71
CA THR A 68 -15.01 -0.50 -7.19
C THR A 68 -14.07 0.19 -8.19
N GLN A 69 -14.59 1.18 -8.94
CA GLN A 69 -13.85 1.80 -10.06
C GLN A 69 -12.61 2.59 -9.63
N LYS A 70 -12.60 3.16 -8.41
CA LYS A 70 -11.44 3.83 -7.81
C LYS A 70 -11.56 3.73 -6.30
N GLU A 71 -10.52 3.22 -5.64
CA GLU A 71 -10.50 3.21 -4.19
C GLU A 71 -9.18 3.74 -3.64
N ILE A 72 -9.29 4.60 -2.62
CA ILE A 72 -8.17 5.15 -1.89
C ILE A 72 -8.23 4.58 -0.47
N VAL A 73 -7.29 3.71 -0.13
CA VAL A 73 -7.13 3.15 1.20
C VAL A 73 -6.26 4.10 2.01
N ASN A 74 -6.88 4.80 2.97
CA ASN A 74 -6.17 5.68 3.89
C ASN A 74 -5.65 4.89 5.10
N ILE A 75 -4.34 4.83 5.23
CA ILE A 75 -3.59 4.25 6.34
C ILE A 75 -3.00 5.39 7.18
N THR A 76 -3.46 5.52 8.40
CA THR A 76 -3.09 6.53 9.38
C THR A 76 -2.60 5.88 10.66
N LEU A 77 -1.96 6.65 11.54
CA LEU A 77 -1.56 6.22 12.89
C LEU A 77 -2.70 5.61 13.73
N LYS A 78 -3.97 5.86 13.40
CA LYS A 78 -5.10 5.29 14.15
C LYS A 78 -5.50 3.91 13.66
N ASN A 79 -5.41 3.66 12.36
CA ASN A 79 -5.86 2.40 11.75
C ASN A 79 -4.72 1.49 11.30
N TYR A 80 -3.46 1.94 11.33
CA TYR A 80 -2.31 1.14 10.93
C TYR A 80 -2.13 -0.15 11.73
N ARG A 81 -2.64 -0.19 12.97
CA ARG A 81 -2.64 -1.41 13.80
C ARG A 81 -3.48 -2.55 13.22
N ILE A 82 -4.47 -2.24 12.38
CA ILE A 82 -5.24 -3.24 11.62
C ILE A 82 -4.37 -3.83 10.49
N PHE A 83 -3.26 -3.16 10.17
CA PHE A 83 -2.35 -3.49 9.08
C PHE A 83 -0.96 -3.96 9.58
N LEU A 84 -0.76 -4.03 10.90
CA LEU A 84 0.36 -4.68 11.59
C LEU A 84 -0.03 -6.11 11.98
#